data_AF-A0A6J1WN82-F1
#
_entry.id   AF-A0A6J1WN82-F1
#
_cell.length_a   1.000
_cell.length_b   1.000
_cell.length_c   1.000
_cell.angle_alpha   90.00
_cell.angle_beta   90.00
_cell.angle_gamma   90.00
#
_symmetry.space_group_name_H-M   'P 1'
#
loop_
_entity.id
_entity.type
_entity.pdbx_description
1 polymer ?
#
loop_
_entity_poly.entity_id
_entity_poly.type
_entity_poly.pdbx_seq_one_letter_code
_entity_poly.pdbx_strand_id
1 'polypeptide(L)'
;MHPFLMKQEIDYGIFIVEQLGNANFNRAKLFNVGFLESEKQEVGGWQCFIFHDVDLLPLDQRNIYSCPSQPRHMSAAVDKFDFKLPYKEIFGGVSAMTKEQFTKVNGFSNEYWGWGGEDDDMSARLRYLNYHIERYNMSIARYTMLDHEKSKPNPKRMSLLQTTNLIFKKQGLSTLEYELVDIVHRHLYTHIIVNIDER
;
A
#
# COMPACT_ATOMS: atom_id res chain seq x y z
N MET A 1 4.36 4.39 -15.56
CA MET A 1 3.11 4.84 -14.90
C MET A 1 2.52 6.12 -15.47
N HIS A 2 3.26 7.24 -15.61
CA HIS A 2 2.65 8.53 -16.04
C HIS A 2 1.74 8.48 -17.27
N PRO A 3 2.15 7.92 -18.43
CA PRO A 3 1.27 7.92 -19.61
C PRO A 3 -0.01 7.09 -19.40
N PHE A 4 0.03 6.11 -18.49
CA PHE A 4 -1.13 5.31 -18.12
C PHE A 4 -2.10 6.12 -17.25
N LEU A 5 -1.60 6.82 -16.23
CA LEU A 5 -2.43 7.63 -15.32
C LEU A 5 -3.01 8.86 -16.04
N MET A 6 -2.23 9.54 -16.88
CA MET A 6 -2.70 10.70 -17.66
C MET A 6 -3.88 10.36 -18.58
N LYS A 7 -3.88 9.17 -19.18
CA LYS A 7 -4.98 8.69 -20.04
C LYS A 7 -6.28 8.43 -19.27
N GLN A 8 -6.20 8.30 -17.95
CA GLN A 8 -7.38 8.13 -17.09
C GLN A 8 -8.00 9.47 -16.68
N GLU A 9 -7.37 10.60 -17.07
CA GLU A 9 -7.84 11.95 -16.77
C GLU A 9 -8.05 12.20 -15.27
N ILE A 10 -7.20 11.58 -14.45
CA ILE A 10 -7.19 11.75 -13.00
C ILE A 10 -6.17 12.81 -12.58
N ASP A 11 -6.49 13.53 -11.52
CA ASP A 11 -5.52 14.32 -10.78
C ASP A 11 -4.73 13.39 -9.84
N TYR A 12 -3.40 13.43 -9.93
CA TYR A 12 -2.54 12.49 -9.20
C TYR A 12 -1.18 13.08 -8.86
N GLY A 13 -0.67 12.70 -7.68
CA GLY A 13 0.73 12.82 -7.31
C GLY A 13 1.39 11.44 -7.21
N ILE A 14 2.67 11.34 -7.57
CA ILE A 14 3.50 10.14 -7.29
C ILE A 14 4.43 10.46 -6.14
N PHE A 15 4.35 9.67 -5.08
CA PHE A 15 5.18 9.79 -3.88
C PHE A 15 6.00 8.53 -3.71
N ILE A 16 7.33 8.66 -3.74
CA ILE A 16 8.26 7.58 -3.44
C ILE A 16 8.74 7.80 -2.01
N VAL A 17 8.46 6.83 -1.12
CA VAL A 17 8.86 6.88 0.29
C VAL A 17 10.05 5.95 0.48
N GLU A 18 11.24 6.53 0.66
CA GLU A 18 12.49 5.81 0.86
C GLU A 18 12.77 5.65 2.36
N GLN A 19 13.05 4.40 2.75
CA GLN A 19 13.52 4.06 4.09
C GLN A 19 15.04 4.23 4.18
N LEU A 20 15.49 5.10 5.08
CA LEU A 20 16.85 5.13 5.59
C LEU A 20 16.96 4.25 6.83
N GLY A 21 18.18 3.75 7.08
CA GLY A 21 18.50 2.94 8.24
C GLY A 21 19.07 1.57 7.85
N ASN A 22 19.32 0.76 8.88
CA ASN A 22 19.85 -0.61 8.72
C ASN A 22 18.85 -1.68 9.18
N ALA A 23 17.69 -1.27 9.72
CA ALA A 23 16.64 -2.23 10.04
C ALA A 23 16.10 -2.90 8.76
N ASN A 24 15.37 -4.00 8.95
CA ASN A 24 14.68 -4.64 7.84
C ASN A 24 13.71 -3.66 7.16
N PHE A 25 13.43 -3.86 5.88
CA PHE A 25 12.43 -3.07 5.19
C PHE A 25 11.03 -3.22 5.83
N ASN A 26 10.31 -2.11 6.02
CA ASN A 26 8.96 -2.10 6.57
C ASN A 26 7.99 -1.36 5.63
N ARG A 27 7.53 -2.10 4.63
CA ARG A 27 6.59 -1.64 3.59
C ARG A 27 5.34 -0.97 4.17
N ALA A 28 4.74 -1.62 5.16
CA ALA A 28 3.51 -1.19 5.81
C ALA A 28 3.65 0.18 6.49
N LYS A 29 4.75 0.34 7.26
CA LYS A 29 5.07 1.60 7.94
C LYS A 29 5.35 2.73 6.95
N LEU A 30 6.03 2.44 5.83
CA LEU A 30 6.27 3.42 4.78
C LEU A 30 5.00 3.87 4.06
N PHE A 31 4.00 2.99 3.89
CA PHE A 31 2.69 3.41 3.38
C PHE A 31 1.96 4.36 4.33
N ASN A 32 2.04 4.13 5.65
CA ASN A 32 1.51 5.08 6.64
C ASN A 32 2.22 6.45 6.55
N VAL A 33 3.55 6.45 6.40
CA VAL A 33 4.33 7.69 6.19
C VAL A 33 3.90 8.39 4.91
N GLY A 34 3.82 7.66 3.79
CA GLY A 34 3.42 8.21 2.50
C GLY A 34 2.02 8.83 2.54
N PHE A 35 1.07 8.19 3.24
CA PHE A 35 -0.25 8.76 3.48
C PHE A 35 -0.17 10.11 4.21
N LEU A 36 0.56 10.20 5.34
CA LEU A 36 0.66 11.45 6.11
C LEU A 36 1.41 12.55 5.39
N GLU A 37 2.51 12.22 4.72
CA GLU A 37 3.35 13.23 4.08
C GLU A 37 2.73 13.75 2.78
N SER A 38 2.11 12.88 1.97
CA SER A 38 1.41 13.33 0.74
C SER A 38 0.25 14.27 1.04
N GLU A 39 -0.48 14.05 2.13
CA GLU A 39 -1.55 14.94 2.61
C GLU A 39 -1.06 16.36 2.92
N LYS A 40 0.19 16.51 3.37
CA LYS A 40 0.78 17.83 3.66
C LYS A 40 1.21 18.56 2.39
N GLN A 41 1.35 17.86 1.26
CA GLN A 41 1.83 18.44 0.00
C GLN A 41 0.70 19.05 -0.86
N GLU A 42 -0.57 18.74 -0.58
CA GLU A 42 -1.69 19.18 -1.41
C GLU A 42 -2.72 20.00 -0.62
N VAL A 43 -3.09 21.17 -1.15
CA VAL A 43 -4.01 22.08 -0.46
C VAL A 43 -5.43 21.52 -0.59
N GLY A 44 -5.93 20.94 0.50
CA GLY A 44 -7.24 20.27 0.53
C GLY A 44 -7.13 18.74 0.69
N GLY A 45 -5.92 18.20 0.59
CA GLY A 45 -5.62 16.77 0.77
C GLY A 45 -6.11 15.88 -0.37
N TRP A 46 -5.68 14.62 -0.34
CA TRP A 46 -6.05 13.58 -1.27
C TRP A 46 -7.27 12.81 -0.77
N GLN A 47 -8.17 12.44 -1.69
CA GLN A 47 -9.36 11.65 -1.35
C GLN A 47 -9.15 10.15 -1.56
N CYS A 48 -8.15 9.78 -2.37
CA CYS A 48 -7.87 8.42 -2.77
C CYS A 48 -6.37 8.15 -2.71
N PHE A 49 -6.01 7.00 -2.14
CA PHE A 49 -4.64 6.56 -1.97
C PHE A 49 -4.47 5.21 -2.66
N ILE A 50 -3.47 5.14 -3.55
CA ILE A 50 -3.06 3.91 -4.22
C ILE A 50 -1.74 3.47 -3.58
N PHE A 51 -1.76 2.37 -2.83
CA PHE A 51 -0.57 1.75 -2.25
C PHE A 51 -0.02 0.76 -3.26
N HIS A 52 1.23 0.94 -3.68
CA HIS A 52 1.71 0.37 -4.93
C HIS A 52 3.15 -0.13 -4.82
N ASP A 53 3.36 -1.42 -5.06
CA ASP A 53 4.71 -1.97 -5.19
C ASP A 53 5.37 -1.45 -6.48
N VAL A 54 6.63 -1.03 -6.39
CA VAL A 54 7.34 -0.37 -7.49
C VAL A 54 7.58 -1.29 -8.70
N ASP A 55 7.54 -2.60 -8.48
CA ASP A 55 7.79 -3.65 -9.46
C ASP A 55 6.54 -4.15 -10.17
N LEU A 56 5.34 -3.66 -9.83
CA LEU A 56 4.09 -4.06 -10.47
C LEU A 56 3.67 -3.04 -11.52
N LEU A 57 3.35 -3.49 -12.74
CA LEU A 57 2.86 -2.59 -13.79
C LEU A 57 1.53 -3.10 -14.37
N PRO A 58 0.48 -2.26 -14.47
CA PRO A 58 -0.81 -2.66 -15.01
C PRO A 58 -0.69 -2.91 -16.52
N LEU A 59 -1.32 -3.98 -17.00
CA LEU A 59 -1.32 -4.38 -18.41
C LEU A 59 -2.56 -3.93 -19.19
N ASP A 60 -3.60 -3.45 -18.50
CA ASP A 60 -4.87 -3.05 -19.10
C ASP A 60 -5.28 -1.64 -18.64
N GLN A 61 -5.54 -0.74 -19.61
CA GLN A 61 -5.90 0.65 -19.35
C GLN A 61 -7.27 0.81 -18.66
N ARG A 62 -8.13 -0.22 -18.70
CA ARG A 62 -9.43 -0.23 -18.01
C ARG A 62 -9.29 -0.43 -16.51
N ASN A 63 -8.10 -0.73 -16.00
CA ASN A 63 -7.83 -0.79 -14.58
C ASN A 63 -7.65 0.64 -14.02
N ILE A 64 -8.76 1.28 -13.65
CA ILE A 64 -8.75 2.69 -13.26
C ILE A 64 -8.18 2.87 -11.85
N TYR A 65 -7.17 3.73 -11.71
CA TYR A 65 -6.47 4.05 -10.47
C TYR A 65 -7.25 5.09 -9.67
N SER A 66 -8.45 4.69 -9.26
CA SER A 66 -9.35 5.46 -8.39
C SER A 66 -9.92 4.57 -7.29
N CYS A 67 -10.49 5.20 -6.27
CA CYS A 67 -11.03 4.51 -5.10
C CYS A 67 -12.54 4.39 -5.21
N PRO A 68 -13.12 3.18 -5.21
CA PRO A 68 -14.55 3.00 -5.12
C PRO A 68 -15.02 3.07 -3.65
N SER A 69 -16.32 2.86 -3.42
CA SER A 69 -16.92 2.86 -2.08
C SER A 69 -16.40 1.73 -1.17
N GLN A 70 -15.85 0.67 -1.77
CA GLN A 70 -15.17 -0.42 -1.08
C GLN A 70 -13.64 -0.33 -1.30
N PRO A 71 -12.81 -0.88 -0.39
CA PRO A 71 -11.38 -1.02 -0.65
C PRO A 71 -11.14 -1.92 -1.86
N ARG A 72 -10.29 -1.51 -2.79
CA ARG A 72 -10.06 -2.25 -4.03
C ARG A 72 -8.69 -2.90 -4.05
N HIS A 73 -8.63 -4.20 -4.33
CA HIS A 73 -7.40 -4.88 -4.71
C HIS A 73 -7.22 -4.73 -6.22
N MET A 74 -6.20 -3.97 -6.63
CA MET A 74 -5.95 -3.60 -8.01
C MET A 74 -5.23 -4.71 -8.79
N SER A 75 -4.22 -5.34 -8.18
CA SER A 75 -3.33 -6.34 -8.78
C SER A 75 -3.80 -7.79 -8.61
N ALA A 76 -5.07 -8.06 -8.91
CA ALA A 76 -5.68 -9.36 -8.66
C ALA A 76 -5.16 -10.50 -9.56
N ALA A 77 -4.59 -10.17 -10.73
CA ALA A 77 -4.06 -11.14 -11.68
C ALA A 77 -2.63 -10.76 -12.09
N VAL A 78 -1.62 -11.27 -11.38
CA VAL A 78 -0.20 -11.01 -11.68
C VAL A 78 0.38 -12.17 -12.50
N ASP A 79 1.18 -11.86 -13.51
CA ASP A 79 1.85 -12.85 -14.39
C ASP A 79 2.67 -13.91 -13.64
N LYS A 80 3.38 -13.53 -12.57
CA LYS A 80 4.13 -14.42 -11.68
C LYS A 80 3.27 -15.52 -11.04
N PHE A 81 1.96 -15.32 -10.97
CA PHE A 81 0.99 -16.29 -10.46
C PHE A 81 0.07 -16.82 -11.58
N ASP A 82 0.56 -16.86 -12.82
CA ASP A 82 -0.19 -17.27 -14.01
C ASP A 82 -1.51 -16.50 -14.21
N PHE A 83 -1.54 -15.22 -13.83
CA PHE A 83 -2.74 -14.37 -13.82
C PHE A 83 -3.88 -14.92 -12.96
N LYS A 84 -3.58 -15.75 -11.96
CA LYS A 84 -4.56 -16.29 -11.00
C LYS A 84 -4.42 -15.57 -9.66
N LEU A 85 -5.56 -15.37 -9.01
CA LEU A 85 -5.60 -14.85 -7.64
C LEU A 85 -5.04 -15.92 -6.69
N PRO A 86 -3.96 -15.65 -5.93
CA PRO A 86 -3.35 -16.66 -5.06
C PRO A 86 -4.30 -17.21 -3.98
N TYR A 87 -5.07 -16.33 -3.35
CA TYR A 87 -6.12 -16.66 -2.38
C TYR A 87 -7.11 -15.49 -2.25
N LYS A 88 -8.30 -15.75 -1.71
CA LYS A 88 -9.43 -14.80 -1.75
C LYS A 88 -9.18 -13.51 -0.95
N GLU A 89 -8.47 -13.62 0.17
CA GLU A 89 -8.25 -12.55 1.13
C GLU A 89 -7.07 -11.63 0.76
N ILE A 90 -6.26 -11.99 -0.26
CA ILE A 90 -5.05 -11.24 -0.62
C ILE A 90 -5.36 -9.78 -0.98
N PHE A 91 -4.57 -8.87 -0.41
CA PHE A 91 -4.68 -7.42 -0.61
C PHE A 91 -3.33 -6.74 -0.87
N GLY A 92 -2.27 -7.54 -1.09
CA GLY A 92 -0.91 -7.08 -1.41
C GLY A 92 -0.74 -6.69 -2.88
N GLY A 93 0.48 -6.27 -3.23
CA GLY A 93 0.79 -5.73 -4.55
C GLY A 93 0.35 -4.28 -4.67
N VAL A 94 -0.79 -4.06 -5.34
CA VAL A 94 -1.40 -2.74 -5.54
C VAL A 94 -2.82 -2.73 -4.98
N SER A 95 -3.11 -1.77 -4.12
CA SER A 95 -4.44 -1.59 -3.53
C SER A 95 -4.85 -0.12 -3.49
N ALA A 96 -6.16 0.13 -3.49
CA ALA A 96 -6.74 1.46 -3.47
C ALA A 96 -7.70 1.61 -2.29
N MET A 97 -7.56 2.70 -1.55
CA MET A 97 -8.42 3.03 -0.42
C MET A 97 -8.71 4.53 -0.37
N THR A 98 -9.94 4.88 -0.04
CA THR A 98 -10.27 6.28 0.25
C THR A 98 -9.60 6.74 1.54
N LYS A 99 -9.42 8.06 1.68
CA LYS A 99 -8.94 8.67 2.93
C LYS A 99 -9.73 8.19 4.15
N GLU A 100 -11.06 8.13 4.03
CA GLU A 100 -11.95 7.66 5.08
C GLU A 100 -11.69 6.19 5.41
N GLN A 101 -11.67 5.31 4.41
CA GLN A 101 -11.42 3.88 4.61
C GLN A 101 -10.09 3.65 5.34
N PHE A 102 -9.03 4.31 4.88
CA PHE A 102 -7.67 4.17 5.44
C PHE A 102 -7.58 4.67 6.88
N THR A 103 -8.18 5.83 7.15
CA THR A 103 -8.21 6.41 8.51
C THR A 103 -9.02 5.52 9.46
N LYS A 104 -10.15 4.97 9.00
CA LYS A 104 -11.05 4.15 9.82
C LYS A 104 -10.42 2.83 10.27
N VAL A 105 -9.56 2.23 9.45
CA VAL A 105 -8.77 1.03 9.82
C VAL A 105 -7.50 1.36 10.61
N ASN A 106 -7.28 2.63 10.95
CA ASN A 106 -6.04 3.10 11.59
C ASN A 106 -4.78 2.77 10.76
N GLY A 107 -4.86 2.93 9.44
CA GLY A 107 -3.77 2.62 8.51
C GLY A 107 -3.26 1.17 8.58
N PHE A 108 -2.06 0.95 8.02
CA PHE A 108 -1.35 -0.32 8.08
C PHE A 108 -0.73 -0.56 9.46
N SER A 109 -0.35 -1.82 9.73
CA SER A 109 0.43 -2.18 10.92
C SER A 109 1.86 -1.68 10.83
N ASN A 110 2.41 -1.12 11.91
CA ASN A 110 3.82 -0.70 11.95
C ASN A 110 4.80 -1.85 12.30
N GLU A 111 4.29 -3.04 12.64
CA GLU A 111 5.07 -4.12 13.26
C GLU A 111 5.69 -5.12 12.27
N TYR A 112 5.38 -5.01 10.97
CA TYR A 112 5.82 -5.97 9.96
C TYR A 112 7.20 -5.61 9.40
N TRP A 113 8.23 -5.88 10.19
CA TRP A 113 9.64 -5.77 9.79
C TRP A 113 10.10 -6.99 8.98
N GLY A 114 10.36 -6.81 7.69
CA GLY A 114 10.66 -7.89 6.74
C GLY A 114 9.43 -8.32 5.92
N TRP A 115 9.59 -9.36 5.09
CA TRP A 115 8.58 -9.69 4.08
C TRP A 115 7.36 -10.46 4.62
N GLY A 116 6.18 -9.92 4.32
CA GLY A 116 4.91 -10.62 4.24
C GLY A 116 4.02 -10.58 5.48
N GLY A 117 2.71 -10.65 5.24
CA GLY A 117 1.64 -10.71 6.24
C GLY A 117 1.03 -9.35 6.59
N GLU A 118 1.66 -8.25 6.19
CA GLU A 118 1.16 -6.90 6.44
C GLU A 118 -0.08 -6.55 5.59
N ASP A 119 -0.17 -7.13 4.40
CA ASP A 119 -1.31 -7.02 3.50
C ASP A 119 -2.47 -7.90 3.96
N ASP A 120 -2.17 -9.10 4.48
CA ASP A 120 -3.16 -9.95 5.16
C ASP A 120 -3.71 -9.29 6.43
N ASP A 121 -2.85 -8.59 7.18
CA ASP A 121 -3.24 -7.78 8.34
C ASP A 121 -4.22 -6.68 7.92
N MET A 122 -3.89 -5.91 6.88
CA MET A 122 -4.81 -4.90 6.31
C MET A 122 -6.13 -5.53 5.87
N SER A 123 -6.10 -6.66 5.17
CA SER A 123 -7.31 -7.42 4.78
C SER A 123 -8.16 -7.81 5.99
N ALA A 124 -7.53 -8.23 7.11
CA ALA A 124 -8.22 -8.52 8.35
C ALA A 124 -8.85 -7.27 8.99
N ARG A 125 -8.13 -6.14 9.03
CA ARG A 125 -8.68 -4.85 9.52
C ARG A 125 -9.91 -4.41 8.72
N LEU A 126 -9.84 -4.51 7.39
CA LEU A 126 -10.95 -4.16 6.50
C LEU A 126 -12.18 -5.01 6.77
N ARG A 127 -12.01 -6.34 6.85
CA ARG A 127 -13.10 -7.28 7.16
C ARG A 127 -13.69 -7.04 8.54
N TYR A 128 -12.86 -6.73 9.54
CA TYR A 128 -13.32 -6.42 10.89
C TYR A 128 -14.27 -5.21 10.91
N LEU A 129 -14.06 -4.24 10.03
CA LEU A 129 -14.93 -3.06 9.86
C LEU A 129 -16.03 -3.25 8.81
N ASN A 130 -16.32 -4.49 8.41
CA ASN A 130 -17.34 -4.86 7.42
C ASN A 130 -17.12 -4.30 6.01
N TYR A 131 -15.87 -4.01 5.64
CA TYR A 131 -15.53 -3.78 4.24
C TYR A 131 -15.36 -5.10 3.50
N HIS A 132 -15.63 -5.07 2.20
CA HIS A 132 -15.40 -6.19 1.29
C HIS A 132 -14.40 -5.76 0.21
N ILE A 133 -13.42 -6.62 -0.09
CA ILE A 133 -12.41 -6.30 -1.09
C ILE A 133 -13.04 -6.37 -2.49
N GLU A 134 -13.13 -5.23 -3.16
CA GLU A 134 -13.56 -5.12 -4.54
C GLU A 134 -12.40 -5.42 -5.49
N ARG A 135 -12.68 -6.05 -6.63
CA ARG A 135 -11.71 -6.32 -7.68
C ARG A 135 -12.36 -6.09 -9.04
N TYR A 136 -11.57 -5.60 -9.99
CA TYR A 136 -11.94 -5.70 -11.40
C TYR A 136 -12.00 -7.17 -11.84
N ASN A 137 -12.65 -7.42 -12.98
CA ASN A 137 -12.57 -8.71 -13.64
C ASN A 137 -11.09 -9.08 -13.86
N MET A 138 -10.73 -10.37 -13.70
CA MET A 138 -9.35 -10.83 -13.84
C MET A 138 -8.72 -10.52 -15.20
N SER A 139 -9.53 -10.36 -16.25
CA SER A 139 -9.06 -9.90 -17.57
C SER A 139 -8.59 -8.44 -17.60
N ILE A 140 -9.08 -7.60 -16.68
CA ILE A 140 -8.73 -6.18 -16.53
C ILE A 140 -7.67 -5.99 -15.43
N ALA A 141 -7.75 -6.74 -14.34
CA ALA A 141 -6.86 -6.64 -13.18
C ALA A 141 -5.46 -7.24 -13.41
N ARG A 142 -4.99 -7.27 -14.68
CA ARG A 142 -3.74 -7.91 -15.08
C ARG A 142 -2.54 -7.02 -14.81
N TYR A 143 -1.50 -7.58 -14.20
CA TYR A 143 -0.22 -6.93 -13.93
C TYR A 143 0.93 -7.80 -14.38
N THR A 144 2.03 -7.15 -14.71
CA THR A 144 3.35 -7.78 -14.80
C THR A 144 4.19 -7.40 -13.59
N MET A 145 4.96 -8.35 -13.07
CA MET A 145 5.91 -8.13 -12.00
C MET A 145 7.35 -8.10 -12.55
N LEU A 146 8.06 -7.01 -12.31
CA LEU A 146 9.49 -6.90 -12.64
C LEU A 146 10.30 -7.88 -11.78
N ASP A 147 11.30 -8.51 -12.39
CA ASP A 147 12.16 -9.47 -11.73
C ASP A 147 12.95 -8.84 -10.58
N HIS A 148 12.97 -9.51 -9.43
CA HIS A 148 13.68 -9.09 -8.23
C HIS A 148 14.02 -10.28 -7.33
N GLU A 149 15.01 -10.11 -6.47
CA GLU A 149 15.37 -11.08 -5.44
C GLU A 149 14.32 -11.15 -4.34
N LYS A 150 13.98 -12.36 -3.90
CA LYS A 150 12.99 -12.55 -2.83
C LYS A 150 13.56 -12.10 -1.48
N SER A 151 12.85 -11.21 -0.82
CA SER A 151 13.14 -10.78 0.55
C SER A 151 12.94 -11.90 1.58
N LYS A 152 13.70 -11.82 2.68
CA LYS A 152 13.57 -12.76 3.81
C LYS A 152 12.20 -12.60 4.48
N PRO A 153 11.43 -13.69 4.66
CA PRO A 153 10.17 -13.67 5.39
C PRO A 153 10.32 -13.15 6.82
N ASN A 154 9.38 -12.32 7.28
CA ASN A 154 9.28 -11.97 8.69
C ASN A 154 8.89 -13.23 9.50
N PRO A 155 9.73 -13.72 10.43
CA PRO A 155 9.45 -14.92 11.20
C PRO A 155 8.23 -14.77 12.14
N LYS A 156 7.88 -13.53 12.51
CA LYS A 156 6.77 -13.21 13.42
C LYS A 156 5.44 -12.93 12.71
N ARG A 157 5.39 -12.96 11.38
CA ARG A 157 4.20 -12.56 10.60
C ARG A 157 2.92 -13.29 10.99
N MET A 158 3.01 -14.59 11.30
CA MET A 158 1.82 -15.39 11.67
C MET A 158 1.33 -15.03 13.08
N SER A 159 2.22 -14.83 14.04
CA SER A 159 1.84 -14.37 15.38
C SER A 159 1.27 -12.95 15.37
N LEU A 160 1.81 -12.06 14.52
CA LEU A 160 1.27 -10.72 14.34
C LEU A 160 -0.15 -10.79 13.78
N LEU A 161 -0.35 -11.55 12.70
CA LEU A 161 -1.65 -11.70 12.02
C LEU A 161 -2.74 -12.27 12.95
N GLN A 162 -2.38 -13.19 13.85
CA GLN A 162 -3.32 -13.73 14.84
C GLN A 162 -3.84 -12.67 15.82
N THR A 163 -3.06 -11.62 16.07
CA THR A 163 -3.40 -10.56 17.03
C THR A 163 -4.04 -9.32 16.40
N THR A 164 -4.09 -9.22 15.06
CA THR A 164 -4.57 -8.05 14.31
C THR A 164 -5.88 -7.49 14.85
N ASN A 165 -6.92 -8.32 14.95
CA ASN A 165 -8.26 -7.90 15.38
C ASN A 165 -8.32 -7.37 16.81
N LEU A 166 -7.35 -7.72 17.66
CA LEU A 166 -7.26 -7.27 19.05
C LEU A 166 -6.55 -5.92 19.17
N ILE A 167 -5.56 -5.67 18.29
CA ILE A 167 -4.60 -4.57 18.48
C ILE A 167 -4.68 -3.46 17.44
N PHE A 168 -5.30 -3.67 16.27
CA PHE A 168 -5.21 -2.69 15.17
C PHE A 168 -5.80 -1.31 15.52
N LYS A 169 -6.76 -1.24 16.44
CA LYS A 169 -7.29 0.04 16.94
C LYS A 169 -6.32 0.80 17.85
N LYS A 170 -5.29 0.11 18.35
CA LYS A 170 -4.27 0.64 19.27
C LYS A 170 -2.90 0.83 18.60
N GLN A 171 -2.69 0.28 17.41
CA GLN A 171 -1.46 0.43 16.64
C GLN A 171 -1.72 0.59 15.14
N GLY A 172 -0.97 1.48 14.52
CA GLY A 172 -1.00 1.75 13.09
C GLY A 172 -0.71 3.21 12.83
N LEU A 173 -1.55 3.89 12.05
CA LEU A 173 -1.39 5.30 11.71
C LEU A 173 -1.33 6.19 12.96
N SER A 174 -2.16 5.93 13.96
CA SER A 174 -2.22 6.71 15.21
C SER A 174 -0.96 6.61 16.09
N THR A 175 -0.14 5.58 15.88
CA THR A 175 1.09 5.32 16.64
C THR A 175 2.31 5.31 15.72
N LEU A 176 2.21 5.99 14.58
CA LEU A 176 3.29 6.03 13.60
C LEU A 176 4.41 6.94 14.10
N GLU A 177 5.59 6.37 14.28
CA GLU A 177 6.81 7.08 14.64
C GLU A 177 7.85 6.98 13.51
N TYR A 178 8.38 8.13 13.10
CA TYR A 178 9.40 8.28 12.08
C TYR A 178 10.06 9.65 12.21
N GLU A 179 11.24 9.78 11.63
CA GLU A 179 11.93 11.04 11.41
C GLU A 179 11.91 11.37 9.92
N LEU A 180 11.34 12.52 9.56
CA LEU A 180 11.42 13.05 8.21
C LEU A 180 12.82 13.63 7.99
N VAL A 181 13.57 13.06 7.05
CA VAL A 181 14.95 13.47 6.76
C VAL A 181 14.97 14.50 5.64
N ASP A 182 14.27 14.24 4.54
CA ASP A 182 14.20 15.17 3.41
C ASP A 182 12.94 14.97 2.56
N ILE A 183 12.51 16.01 1.86
CA ILE A 183 11.49 15.96 0.81
C ILE A 183 12.05 16.66 -0.43
N VAL A 184 12.17 15.92 -1.52
CA VAL A 184 12.71 16.42 -2.78
C VAL A 184 11.68 16.32 -3.89
N HIS A 185 11.20 17.48 -4.35
CA HIS A 185 10.30 17.56 -5.50
C HIS A 185 11.10 17.34 -6.79
N ARG A 186 10.85 16.22 -7.47
CA ARG A 186 11.36 15.95 -8.82
C ARG A 186 10.28 16.27 -9.84
N HIS A 187 10.69 16.33 -11.10
CA HIS A 187 9.75 16.59 -12.20
C HIS A 187 8.63 15.54 -12.32
N LEU A 188 8.92 14.28 -11.98
CA LEU A 188 8.01 13.15 -12.17
C LEU A 188 7.44 12.59 -10.86
N TYR A 189 8.02 12.92 -9.71
CA TYR A 189 7.58 12.38 -8.42
C TYR A 189 8.10 13.26 -7.28
N THR A 190 7.48 13.14 -6.12
CA THR A 190 8.00 13.67 -4.87
C THR A 190 8.73 12.56 -4.12
N HIS A 191 9.98 12.79 -3.78
CA HIS A 191 10.81 11.85 -3.05
C HIS A 191 10.79 12.19 -1.57
N ILE A 192 10.32 11.27 -0.72
CA ILE A 192 10.19 11.46 0.72
C ILE A 192 11.16 10.49 1.37
N ILE A 193 12.16 11.03 2.07
CA ILE A 193 13.21 10.25 2.70
C ILE A 193 12.97 10.27 4.21
N VAL A 194 12.81 9.08 4.80
CA VAL A 194 12.48 8.94 6.22
C VAL A 194 13.37 7.92 6.91
N ASN A 195 13.68 8.18 8.18
CA ASN A 195 14.21 7.18 9.09
C ASN A 195 13.05 6.62 9.93
N ILE A 196 12.83 5.31 9.86
CA ILE A 196 11.76 4.62 10.60
C ILE A 196 12.30 3.63 11.64
N ASP A 197 13.62 3.54 11.78
CA ASP A 197 14.27 2.69 12.77
C ASP A 197 13.85 3.17 14.18
N GLU A 198 13.54 2.22 15.06
CA GLU A 198 13.15 2.51 16.45
C GLU A 198 14.33 3.18 17.18
N ARG A 199 14.08 4.29 17.87
CA ARG A 199 15.06 4.95 18.76
C ARG A 199 15.09 4.30 20.14
#